data_AF-A0A948N7D1-F1
#
_entry.id   AF-A0A948N7D1-F1
#
_cell.length_a   1.000
_cell.length_b   1.000
_cell.length_c   1.000
_cell.angle_alpha   90.00
_cell.angle_beta   90.00
_cell.angle_gamma   90.00
#
_symmetry.space_group_name_H-M   'P 1'
#
loop_
_entity.id
_entity.type
_entity.pdbx_description
1 polymer ?
#
loop_
_entity_poly.entity_id
_entity_poly.type
_entity_poly.pdbx_seq_one_letter_code
_entity_poly.pdbx_strand_id
1 'polypeptide(L)' 'MFATATRDVTTLPAFVARIADYAADGPAYLRLAADGAMEWVAAQCDATPFISMREATRHATRLPARLRAFGVPRRD' A
#
# COMPACT_ATOMS: atom_id res chain seq x y z
N MET A 1 4.39 13.18 40.46
CA MET A 1 3.84 11.91 39.93
C MET A 1 3.33 12.21 38.54
N PHE A 2 4.12 11.93 37.50
CA PHE A 2 3.72 12.23 36.12
C PHE A 2 2.90 11.05 35.60
N ALA A 3 1.61 11.29 35.35
CA ALA A 3 0.75 10.35 34.66
C ALA A 3 1.25 10.23 33.22
N THR A 4 1.83 9.08 32.88
CA THR A 4 2.17 8.72 31.52
C THR A 4 0.86 8.65 30.75
N ALA A 5 0.52 9.70 30.01
CA ALA A 5 -0.55 9.65 29.04
C ALA A 5 -0.14 8.61 28.01
N THR A 6 -0.68 7.39 28.13
CA THR A 6 -0.63 6.39 27.08
C THR A 6 -1.28 7.04 25.88
N ARG A 7 -0.47 7.58 24.98
CA ARG A 7 -0.94 8.04 23.68
C ARG A 7 -1.49 6.79 23.03
N ASP A 8 -2.81 6.68 23.01
CA ASP A 8 -3.50 5.79 22.10
C ASP A 8 -3.18 6.34 20.71
N VAL A 9 -2.05 5.88 20.17
CA VAL A 9 -1.69 6.14 18.79
C VAL A 9 -2.71 5.32 18.02
N THR A 10 -3.87 5.93 17.74
CA THR A 10 -4.83 5.40 16.78
C THR A 10 -4.03 5.02 15.56
N THR A 11 -3.83 3.71 15.37
CA THR A 11 -2.99 3.16 14.32
C THR A 11 -3.71 3.46 13.02
N LEU A 12 -3.38 4.61 12.41
CA LEU A 12 -3.95 4.96 11.13
C LEU A 12 -3.54 3.87 10.13
N PRO A 13 -4.49 3.22 9.45
CA PRO A 13 -4.17 2.16 8.53
C PRO A 13 -3.30 2.68 7.38
N ALA A 14 -2.35 1.87 6.96
CA ALA A 14 -1.48 2.17 5.83
C ALA A 14 -2.03 1.54 4.55
N PHE A 15 -1.80 2.20 3.42
CA PHE A 15 -2.18 1.71 2.10
C PHE A 15 -0.96 1.65 1.20
N VAL A 16 -0.94 0.68 0.29
CA VAL A 16 0.04 0.65 -0.79
C VAL A 16 -0.59 1.33 -2.00
N ALA A 17 0.02 2.41 -2.48
CA ALA A 17 -0.39 3.11 -3.69
C ALA A 17 0.67 2.95 -4.78
N ARG A 18 0.22 2.76 -6.02
CA ARG A 18 1.02 2.90 -7.22
C ARG A 18 0.67 4.25 -7.85
N ILE A 19 1.64 5.14 -7.88
CA ILE A 19 1.54 6.42 -8.57
C ILE A 19 2.12 6.18 -9.97
N ALA A 20 1.26 6.15 -10.99
CA ALA A 20 1.74 6.12 -12.36
C ALA A 20 2.31 7.50 -12.70
N ASP A 21 3.45 7.53 -13.41
CA ASP A 21 4.01 8.77 -13.95
C ASP A 21 2.94 9.44 -14.83
N TYR A 22 2.41 10.58 -14.38
CA TYR A 22 1.62 11.51 -15.18
C TYR A 22 0.32 10.99 -15.84
N ALA A 23 -0.34 9.95 -15.32
CA ALA A 23 -1.67 9.55 -15.83
C ALA A 23 -2.81 10.32 -15.12
N ALA A 24 -3.81 10.76 -15.89
CA ALA A 24 -4.96 11.55 -15.44
C ALA A 24 -5.87 10.86 -14.40
N ASP A 25 -5.70 9.55 -14.20
CA ASP A 25 -6.61 8.70 -13.42
C ASP A 25 -6.29 8.65 -11.91
N GLY A 26 -5.21 9.31 -11.47
CA GLY A 26 -4.81 9.36 -10.06
C GLY A 26 -4.12 8.08 -9.56
N PRO A 27 -3.88 7.97 -8.23
CA PRO A 27 -3.22 6.81 -7.64
C PRO A 27 -4.10 5.56 -7.71
N ALA A 28 -3.48 4.40 -7.96
CA ALA A 28 -4.13 3.11 -7.79
C ALA A 28 -3.68 2.47 -6.47
N TYR A 29 -4.58 1.77 -5.79
CA TYR A 29 -4.35 1.18 -4.46
C TYR A 29 -4.37 -0.34 -4.52
N LEU A 30 -3.57 -0.98 -3.67
CA LEU A 30 -3.46 -2.43 -3.67
C LEU A 30 -4.66 -3.08 -2.96
N ARG A 31 -5.29 -4.04 -3.62
CA ARG A 31 -6.25 -4.97 -3.01
C ARG A 31 -5.68 -6.38 -3.03
N LEU A 32 -5.79 -7.06 -1.89
CA LEU A 32 -5.55 -8.49 -1.72
C LEU A 32 -6.91 -9.17 -1.60
N ALA A 33 -7.22 -10.04 -2.55
CA ALA A 33 -8.43 -10.85 -2.52
C ALA A 33 -8.24 -12.07 -1.60
N ALA A 34 -9.35 -12.65 -1.14
CA ALA A 34 -9.34 -13.78 -0.20
C ALA A 34 -8.72 -15.06 -0.78
N ASP A 35 -8.71 -15.20 -2.10
CA ASP A 35 -8.07 -16.29 -2.85
C ASP A 35 -6.55 -16.06 -3.04
N GLY A 36 -6.00 -14.97 -2.50
CA GLY A 36 -4.61 -14.58 -2.67
C GLY A 36 -4.32 -13.82 -3.96
N ALA A 37 -5.32 -13.53 -4.79
CA ALA A 37 -5.15 -12.66 -5.94
C ALA A 37 -4.82 -11.23 -5.49
N MET A 38 -4.03 -10.54 -6.31
CA MET A 38 -3.58 -9.18 -6.04
C MET A 38 -3.92 -8.30 -7.24
N GLU A 39 -4.54 -7.15 -6.99
CA GLU A 39 -4.96 -6.22 -8.03
C GLU A 39 -4.80 -4.76 -7.62
N TRP A 40 -4.77 -3.87 -8.61
CA TRP A 40 -4.76 -2.42 -8.42
C TRP A 40 -6.17 -1.88 -8.63
N VAL A 41 -6.73 -1.22 -7.61
CA VAL A 41 -8.07 -0.60 -7.65
C VAL A 41 -7.94 0.93 -7.64
N ALA A 42 -8.87 1.63 -8.27
CA ALA A 42 -8.82 3.10 -8.33
C ALA A 42 -9.26 3.77 -7.01
N ALA A 43 -10.28 3.22 -6.34
CA ALA A 43 -10.81 3.80 -5.11
C ALA A 43 -10.06 3.27 -3.87
N GLN A 44 -9.67 4.17 -2.97
CA GLN A 44 -9.00 3.78 -1.72
C GLN A 44 -9.89 2.92 -0.80
N CYS A 45 -11.21 3.15 -0.80
CA CYS A 45 -12.16 2.37 0.02
C CYS A 45 -12.22 0.89 -0.38
N ASP A 46 -11.83 0.57 -1.61
CA ASP A 46 -11.75 -0.78 -2.13
C ASP A 46 -10.42 -1.47 -1.82
N ALA A 47 -9.42 -0.72 -1.34
CA ALA A 47 -8.08 -1.21 -1.08
C ALA A 47 -7.98 -2.00 0.24
N THR A 48 -6.94 -2.82 0.35
CA THR A 48 -6.63 -3.53 1.61
C THR A 48 -5.92 -2.58 2.57
N PRO A 49 -6.48 -2.28 3.75
CA PRO A 49 -5.78 -1.54 4.79
C PRO A 49 -4.78 -2.45 5.50
N PHE A 50 -3.57 -1.95 5.74
CA PHE A 50 -2.55 -2.62 6.55
C PHE A 50 -2.46 -1.98 7.92
N ILE A 51 -2.12 -2.77 8.95
CA ILE A 51 -2.10 -2.28 10.33
C ILE A 51 -0.98 -1.27 10.57
N SER A 52 0.05 -1.28 9.71
CA SER A 52 1.22 -0.42 9.83
C SER A 52 1.91 -0.17 8.50
N MET A 53 2.70 0.91 8.42
CA MET A 53 3.58 1.17 7.29
C MET A 53 4.56 0.01 7.01
N ARG A 54 5.11 -0.61 8.07
CA ARG A 54 6.04 -1.74 7.94
C ARG A 54 5.42 -2.92 7.20
N GLU A 55 4.16 -3.21 7.48
CA GLU A 55 3.41 -4.26 6.81
C GLU A 55 3.13 -3.88 5.35
N ALA A 56 2.62 -2.68 5.11
CA ALA A 56 2.37 -2.17 3.76
C ALA A 56 3.64 -2.22 2.88
N THR A 57 4.79 -1.77 3.39
CA THR A 57 6.08 -1.82 2.67
C THR A 57 6.51 -3.26 2.35
N ARG A 58 6.30 -4.20 3.27
CA ARG A 58 6.60 -5.62 3.02
C ARG A 58 5.77 -6.17 1.87
N HIS A 59 4.49 -5.81 1.78
CA HIS A 59 3.64 -6.21 0.65
C HIS A 59 4.11 -5.54 -0.65
N ALA A 60 4.33 -4.23 -0.64
CA ALA A 60 4.75 -3.46 -1.81
C ALA A 60 6.03 -4.01 -2.48
N THR A 61 7.00 -4.45 -1.67
CA THR A 61 8.30 -4.97 -2.14
C THR A 61 8.26 -6.42 -2.64
N ARG A 62 7.21 -7.18 -2.28
CA ARG A 62 7.05 -8.59 -2.65
C ARG A 62 6.03 -8.82 -3.77
N LEU A 63 5.52 -7.74 -4.38
CA LEU A 63 4.57 -7.85 -5.47
C LEU A 63 5.19 -8.59 -6.68
N PRO A 64 4.40 -9.45 -7.36
CA PRO A 64 4.79 -10.01 -8.64
C PRO A 64 5.18 -8.91 -9.65
N ALA A 65 6.06 -9.23 -10.60
CA ALA A 65 6.61 -8.26 -11.56
C ALA A 65 5.53 -7.40 -12.25
N ARG A 66 4.41 -8.02 -12.66
CA ARG A 66 3.27 -7.36 -13.33
C ARG A 66 2.52 -6.34 -12.46
N LEU A 67 2.71 -6.40 -11.14
CA LEU A 67 2.04 -5.56 -10.14
C LEU A 67 3.00 -4.64 -9.40
N ARG A 68 4.30 -4.62 -9.73
CA ARG A 68 5.26 -3.81 -8.97
C ARG A 68 4.82 -2.34 -8.97
N ALA A 69 4.79 -1.77 -7.77
CA ALA A 69 4.46 -0.36 -7.56
C ALA A 69 5.58 0.58 -8.07
N PHE A 70 6.79 0.05 -8.27
CA PHE A 70 7.95 0.75 -8.80
C PHE A 70 8.71 -0.16 -9.78
N GLY A 71 9.11 0.37 -10.93
CA GLY A 71 9.96 -0.32 -11.90
C GLY A 71 11.43 0.01 -11.67
N VAL A 72 12.33 -0.96 -11.89
CA VAL A 72 13.75 -0.68 -12.10
C VAL A 72 13.99 -0.89 -13.59
N PRO A 73 14.12 0.18 -14.40
CA PRO A 73 14.40 0.02 -15.82
C PRO A 73 15.71 -0.74 -15.96
N ARG A 74 15.67 -1.87 -16.67
CA ARG A 74 16.88 -2.53 -17.10
C ARG A 74 17.51 -1.65 -18.17
N ARG A 75 18.76 -1.25 -17.96
CA ARG A 75 19.55 -0.64 -19.02
C ARG A 75 19.89 -1.77 -20.00
N ASP A 76 19.44 -1.65 -21.23
CA ASP A 76 19.98 -2.45 -22.34
C ASP A 76 21.43 -2.01 -22.61
#